data_AF-A0A2N2S3K0-F1
#
_entry.id   AF-A0A2N2S3K0-F1
#
_cell.length_a   1.000
_cell.length_b   1.000
_cell.length_c   1.000
_cell.angle_alpha   90.00
_cell.angle_beta   90.00
_cell.angle_gamma   90.00
#
_symmetry.space_group_name_H-M   'P 1'
#
loop_
_entity.id
_entity.type
_entity.pdbx_description
1 polymer ?
#
loop_
_entity_poly.entity_id
_entity_poly.type
_entity_poly.pdbx_seq_one_letter_code
_entity_poly.pdbx_strand_id
1 'polypeptide(L)'
;VIRETPFTLPVGWNDPMWAVVMGIEHERIHLETSSVLIRQHALRYVQPHPAWQACRETGAAPDNVLVDIPAGRVRLGRERDEPIYGWDNEYGHHAAAVPAFQAARYLVSNREFLAFVDAGGYADDSLWDEEGLGWKRYARAEYPTFWVPDATGWKLRLMTEEVPMAWDWPVETNCLEARAFCRWKARASGLPVRLPSEDEWHRLYDHAGLGGAQLDVAHDAPASANLHLDHGASSCPVSTFAHGELFDVVGNVWQWCETPTYPFDGFEVHPIYDDFTTPTFDDRHNIIKGGSWISCGNEARHASRYAFRRHFFQHAGFRYVVTDTPVLNPASTYETDTLLSQYAEFHYGDEVFGVPNFPKALADIAIDAHRRLGNGRFERALDLGCATGRASFELAR
;
A
#
# COMPACT_ATOMS: atom_id res chain seq x y z
N VAL A 1 -31.51 6.69 -10.26
CA VAL A 1 -30.10 7.10 -10.51
C VAL A 1 -29.76 6.97 -11.99
N ILE A 2 -29.36 5.80 -12.52
CA ILE A 2 -28.85 5.67 -13.91
C ILE A 2 -29.78 6.26 -15.01
N ARG A 3 -31.11 6.11 -14.89
CA ARG A 3 -32.06 6.61 -15.91
C ARG A 3 -32.45 8.09 -15.77
N GLU A 4 -32.22 8.68 -14.61
CA GLU A 4 -32.89 9.93 -14.20
C GLU A 4 -31.91 10.99 -13.68
N THR A 5 -30.72 10.60 -13.22
CA THR A 5 -29.68 11.51 -12.76
C THR A 5 -28.92 12.06 -13.98
N PRO A 6 -28.87 13.39 -14.19
CA PRO A 6 -28.03 13.97 -15.22
C PRO A 6 -26.55 13.62 -14.98
N PHE A 7 -25.85 13.18 -16.02
CA PHE A 7 -24.41 12.96 -15.93
C PHE A 7 -23.68 14.28 -16.20
N THR A 8 -23.24 14.94 -15.14
CA THR A 8 -22.44 16.17 -15.19
C THR A 8 -21.08 15.92 -14.57
N LEU A 9 -20.04 16.44 -15.20
CA LEU A 9 -18.71 16.50 -14.58
C LEU A 9 -18.57 17.82 -13.82
N PRO A 10 -17.86 17.85 -12.67
CA PRO A 10 -17.19 16.72 -12.03
C PRO A 10 -18.18 15.82 -11.24
N VAL A 11 -17.94 14.51 -11.21
CA VAL A 11 -18.67 13.59 -10.31
C VAL A 11 -18.00 13.64 -8.93
N GLY A 12 -18.52 14.50 -8.06
CA GLY A 12 -17.97 14.73 -6.72
C GLY A 12 -18.52 13.80 -5.65
N TRP A 13 -17.99 13.93 -4.43
CA TRP A 13 -18.33 13.11 -3.24
C TRP A 13 -19.84 12.97 -2.95
N ASN A 14 -20.63 14.02 -3.19
CA ASN A 14 -22.07 14.01 -2.90
C ASN A 14 -22.93 13.73 -4.16
N ASP A 15 -22.32 13.47 -5.31
CA ASP A 15 -23.03 13.24 -6.55
C ASP A 15 -23.58 11.80 -6.60
N PRO A 16 -24.88 11.57 -6.91
CA PRO A 16 -25.42 10.22 -7.03
C PRO A 16 -24.72 9.36 -8.12
N MET A 17 -24.10 9.99 -9.13
CA MET A 17 -23.28 9.30 -10.13
C MET A 17 -21.97 8.76 -9.54
N TRP A 18 -21.55 9.19 -8.35
CA TRP A 18 -20.38 8.65 -7.66
C TRP A 18 -20.49 7.14 -7.49
N ALA A 19 -21.67 6.62 -7.13
CA ALA A 19 -21.90 5.17 -6.98
C ALA A 19 -21.71 4.39 -8.29
N VAL A 20 -22.02 5.02 -9.43
CA VAL A 20 -21.83 4.40 -10.76
C VAL A 20 -20.34 4.35 -11.11
N VAL A 21 -19.62 5.46 -10.89
CA VAL A 21 -18.17 5.50 -11.14
C VAL A 21 -17.43 4.57 -10.17
N MET A 22 -17.84 4.53 -8.90
CA MET A 22 -17.36 3.54 -7.93
C MET A 22 -17.53 2.12 -8.44
N GLY A 23 -18.70 1.77 -8.99
CA GLY A 23 -18.91 0.44 -9.57
C GLY A 23 -17.96 0.12 -10.73
N ILE A 24 -17.65 1.11 -11.57
CA ILE A 24 -16.71 0.97 -12.69
C ILE A 24 -15.27 0.79 -12.18
N GLU A 25 -14.83 1.60 -11.22
CA GLU A 25 -13.48 1.46 -10.65
C GLU A 25 -13.35 0.17 -9.82
N HIS A 26 -14.40 -0.23 -9.10
CA HIS A 26 -14.43 -1.51 -8.40
C HIS A 26 -14.35 -2.70 -9.37
N GLU A 27 -15.02 -2.66 -10.52
CA GLU A 27 -14.87 -3.69 -11.56
C GLU A 27 -13.43 -3.79 -12.06
N ARG A 28 -12.70 -2.67 -12.17
CA ARG A 28 -11.27 -2.66 -12.53
C ARG A 28 -10.38 -3.33 -11.48
N ILE A 29 -10.66 -3.10 -10.20
CA ILE A 29 -10.01 -3.85 -9.09
C ILE A 29 -10.23 -5.36 -9.25
N HIS A 30 -11.46 -5.77 -9.60
CA HIS A 30 -11.77 -7.19 -9.84
C HIS A 30 -11.12 -7.74 -11.11
N LEU A 31 -10.89 -6.92 -12.14
CA LEU A 31 -10.15 -7.31 -13.33
C LEU A 31 -8.70 -7.66 -12.97
N GLU A 32 -8.01 -6.77 -12.27
CA GLU A 32 -6.63 -7.01 -11.82
C GLU A 32 -6.57 -8.20 -10.86
N THR A 33 -7.43 -8.24 -9.83
CA THR A 33 -7.47 -9.35 -8.85
C THR A 33 -7.72 -10.69 -9.54
N SER A 34 -8.64 -10.76 -10.50
CA SER A 34 -8.93 -11.99 -11.25
C SER A 34 -7.72 -12.49 -12.03
N SER A 35 -6.92 -11.60 -12.61
CA SER A 35 -5.73 -11.99 -13.35
C SER A 35 -4.66 -12.65 -12.46
N VAL A 36 -4.53 -12.22 -11.20
CA VAL A 36 -3.66 -12.86 -10.21
C VAL A 36 -4.19 -14.23 -9.82
N LEU A 37 -5.50 -14.36 -9.59
CA LEU A 37 -6.12 -15.65 -9.26
C LEU A 37 -6.00 -16.67 -10.42
N ILE A 38 -6.17 -16.22 -11.67
CA ILE A 38 -5.94 -17.05 -12.87
C ILE A 38 -4.49 -17.51 -12.93
N ARG A 39 -3.53 -16.63 -12.62
CA ARG A 39 -2.11 -16.97 -12.57
C ARG A 39 -1.79 -18.03 -11.51
N GLN A 40 -2.39 -17.92 -10.33
CA GLN A 40 -2.25 -18.88 -9.22
C GLN A 40 -2.95 -20.21 -9.49
N HIS A 41 -3.93 -20.25 -10.40
CA HIS A 41 -4.64 -21.47 -10.72
C HIS A 41 -3.76 -22.45 -11.51
N ALA A 42 -4.13 -23.74 -11.47
CA ALA A 42 -3.39 -24.76 -12.20
C ALA A 42 -3.51 -24.51 -13.70
N LEU A 43 -2.36 -24.36 -14.37
CA LEU A 43 -2.27 -23.96 -15.77
C LEU A 43 -3.09 -24.87 -16.72
N ARG A 44 -3.26 -26.16 -16.41
CA ARG A 44 -4.10 -27.08 -17.20
C ARG A 44 -5.58 -26.66 -17.34
N TYR A 45 -6.07 -25.75 -16.49
CA TYR A 45 -7.42 -25.20 -16.56
C TYR A 45 -7.49 -23.81 -17.21
N VAL A 46 -6.35 -23.26 -17.60
CA VAL A 46 -6.23 -21.91 -18.18
C VAL A 46 -5.82 -22.05 -19.64
N GLN A 47 -6.48 -21.29 -20.53
CA GLN A 47 -6.15 -21.28 -21.95
C GLN A 47 -5.60 -19.92 -22.36
N PRO A 48 -4.51 -19.87 -23.15
CA PRO A 48 -4.03 -18.63 -23.76
C PRO A 48 -5.10 -18.04 -24.68
N HIS A 49 -5.15 -16.71 -24.76
CA HIS A 49 -6.07 -16.00 -25.64
C HIS A 49 -5.31 -14.91 -26.43
N PRO A 50 -5.57 -14.73 -27.74
CA PRO A 50 -4.87 -13.74 -28.56
C PRO A 50 -4.98 -12.29 -28.07
N ALA A 51 -6.07 -11.93 -27.38
CA ALA A 51 -6.25 -10.61 -26.77
C ALA A 51 -5.47 -10.40 -25.47
N TRP A 52 -4.82 -11.44 -24.94
CA TRP A 52 -4.09 -11.42 -23.66
C TRP A 52 -2.65 -11.91 -23.87
N GLN A 53 -1.99 -11.43 -24.92
CA GLN A 53 -0.62 -11.81 -25.21
C GLN A 53 0.36 -11.12 -24.25
N ALA A 54 1.19 -11.91 -23.59
CA ALA A 54 2.30 -11.40 -22.80
C ALA A 54 3.39 -10.75 -23.68
N CYS A 55 4.16 -9.87 -23.07
CA CYS A 55 5.41 -9.37 -23.64
C CYS A 55 6.34 -10.54 -24.00
N ARG A 56 7.05 -10.43 -25.12
CA ARG A 56 8.03 -11.44 -25.58
C ARG A 56 9.47 -10.93 -25.53
N GLU A 57 9.65 -9.65 -25.19
CA GLU A 57 10.95 -9.02 -25.11
C GLU A 57 11.65 -9.45 -23.83
N THR A 58 12.89 -9.88 -23.96
CA THR A 58 13.80 -10.20 -22.85
C THR A 58 15.24 -10.08 -23.35
N GLY A 59 16.15 -9.80 -22.43
CA GLY A 59 17.56 -9.64 -22.71
C GLY A 59 18.43 -9.85 -21.47
N ALA A 60 19.59 -9.21 -21.46
CA ALA A 60 20.45 -9.22 -20.29
C ALA A 60 19.86 -8.28 -19.22
N ALA A 61 19.66 -8.80 -18.01
CA ALA A 61 19.19 -7.98 -16.89
C ALA A 61 20.23 -6.90 -16.56
N PRO A 62 19.84 -5.62 -16.46
CA PRO A 62 20.75 -4.58 -16.07
C PRO A 62 21.15 -4.74 -14.59
N ASP A 63 22.41 -4.44 -14.28
CA ASP A 63 22.81 -4.26 -12.89
C ASP A 63 22.18 -2.97 -12.35
N ASN A 64 21.63 -3.06 -11.15
CA ASN A 64 20.97 -1.91 -10.54
C ASN A 64 22.01 -0.92 -9.99
N VAL A 65 21.74 0.37 -10.18
CA VAL A 65 22.58 1.47 -9.67
C VAL A 65 21.72 2.42 -8.85
N LEU A 66 22.35 3.19 -7.97
CA LEU A 66 21.66 4.15 -7.11
C LEU A 66 21.57 5.51 -7.80
N VAL A 67 20.39 6.15 -7.69
CA VAL A 67 20.10 7.51 -8.14
C VAL A 67 19.83 8.38 -6.92
N ASP A 68 20.43 9.56 -6.87
CA ASP A 68 20.25 10.51 -5.77
C ASP A 68 18.91 11.24 -5.89
N ILE A 69 18.06 11.09 -4.88
CA ILE A 69 16.76 11.75 -4.81
C ILE A 69 16.86 12.93 -3.83
N PRO A 70 16.66 14.17 -4.30
CA PRO A 70 16.81 15.34 -3.45
C PRO A 70 15.71 15.41 -2.39
N ALA A 71 16.10 15.89 -1.21
CA ALA A 71 15.17 16.22 -0.13
C ALA A 71 14.03 17.11 -0.64
N GLY A 72 12.85 16.94 -0.10
CA GLY A 72 11.69 17.71 -0.52
C GLY A 72 10.53 17.60 0.44
N ARG A 73 9.38 18.09 0.01
CA ARG A 73 8.13 18.01 0.76
C ARG A 73 7.11 17.30 -0.09
N VAL A 74 6.34 16.42 0.54
CA VAL A 74 5.15 15.82 -0.06
C VAL A 74 3.91 16.49 0.52
N ARG A 75 2.86 16.58 -0.31
CA ARG A 75 1.52 17.02 0.07
C ARG A 75 0.55 16.05 -0.61
N LEU A 76 -0.07 15.21 0.21
CA LEU A 76 -1.02 14.20 -0.24
C LEU A 76 -2.40 14.56 0.30
N GLY A 77 -3.43 14.04 -0.34
CA GLY A 77 -4.81 14.40 -0.06
C GLY A 77 -5.46 15.06 -1.26
N ARG A 78 -6.57 14.49 -1.70
CA ARG A 78 -7.35 14.96 -2.83
C ARG A 78 -8.34 16.04 -2.41
N GLU A 79 -8.52 17.01 -3.29
CA GLU A 79 -9.56 18.02 -3.10
C GLU A 79 -10.92 17.46 -3.52
N ARG A 80 -11.97 17.86 -2.80
CA ARG A 80 -13.34 17.34 -3.02
C ARG A 80 -13.96 17.78 -4.34
N ASP A 81 -13.44 18.82 -4.97
CA ASP A 81 -13.89 19.39 -6.24
C ASP A 81 -13.05 18.94 -7.44
N GLU A 82 -12.09 18.03 -7.26
CA GLU A 82 -11.33 17.44 -8.36
C GLU A 82 -12.26 16.77 -9.39
N PRO A 83 -11.98 16.90 -10.71
CA PRO A 83 -12.86 16.37 -11.75
C PRO A 83 -12.73 14.86 -11.99
N ILE A 84 -12.01 14.15 -11.13
CA ILE A 84 -11.66 12.75 -11.31
C ILE A 84 -12.07 11.99 -10.05
N TYR A 85 -12.58 10.78 -10.25
CA TYR A 85 -12.97 9.89 -9.16
C TYR A 85 -11.79 9.53 -8.25
N GLY A 86 -12.01 9.46 -6.93
CA GLY A 86 -11.09 8.94 -5.93
C GLY A 86 -11.79 8.13 -4.87
N TRP A 87 -11.07 7.17 -4.30
CA TRP A 87 -11.52 6.45 -3.11
C TRP A 87 -11.43 7.34 -1.86
N ASP A 88 -12.21 7.01 -0.84
CA ASP A 88 -12.28 7.77 0.42
C ASP A 88 -10.91 7.99 1.07
N ASN A 89 -10.02 7.00 0.99
CA ASN A 89 -8.68 7.00 1.55
C ASN A 89 -7.69 7.96 0.89
N GLU A 90 -8.05 8.51 -0.28
CA GLU A 90 -7.27 9.49 -1.02
C GLU A 90 -7.58 10.92 -0.55
N TYR A 91 -8.70 11.14 0.15
CA TYR A 91 -9.10 12.43 0.70
C TYR A 91 -8.53 12.65 2.12
N GLY A 92 -8.70 13.87 2.61
CA GLY A 92 -8.02 14.36 3.81
C GLY A 92 -6.71 15.05 3.42
N HIS A 93 -5.81 15.24 4.38
CA HIS A 93 -4.57 15.95 4.17
C HIS A 93 -3.41 15.26 4.86
N HIS A 94 -2.29 15.16 4.16
CA HIS A 94 -1.01 14.73 4.73
C HIS A 94 0.11 15.59 4.15
N ALA A 95 1.07 15.95 5.00
CA ALA A 95 2.25 16.66 4.55
C ALA A 95 3.47 16.25 5.39
N ALA A 96 4.52 15.85 4.71
CA ALA A 96 5.77 15.45 5.34
C ALA A 96 6.98 16.09 4.65
N ALA A 97 8.04 16.28 5.42
CA ALA A 97 9.36 16.60 4.87
C ALA A 97 10.13 15.29 4.71
N VAL A 98 10.62 15.04 3.50
CA VAL A 98 11.37 13.83 3.16
C VAL A 98 12.84 14.22 2.97
N PRO A 99 13.77 13.67 3.78
CA PRO A 99 15.20 13.87 3.58
C PRO A 99 15.67 13.37 2.21
N ALA A 100 16.89 13.74 1.82
CA ALA A 100 17.49 13.16 0.63
C ALA A 100 17.79 11.67 0.88
N PHE A 101 17.62 10.85 -0.15
CA PHE A 101 17.90 9.42 -0.11
C PHE A 101 18.38 8.96 -1.49
N GLN A 102 18.86 7.73 -1.59
CA GLN A 102 19.16 7.13 -2.90
C GLN A 102 18.13 6.04 -3.22
N ALA A 103 17.78 5.89 -4.49
CA ALA A 103 16.87 4.85 -4.94
C ALA A 103 17.53 3.99 -6.01
N ALA A 104 17.18 2.70 -6.02
CA ALA A 104 17.54 1.84 -7.13
C ALA A 104 16.98 2.43 -8.44
N ARG A 105 17.77 2.47 -9.52
CA ARG A 105 17.38 2.99 -10.83
C ARG A 105 16.25 2.19 -11.46
N TYR A 106 16.37 0.87 -11.37
CA TYR A 106 15.40 -0.09 -11.89
C TYR A 106 14.61 -0.71 -10.74
N LEU A 107 13.41 -1.21 -11.02
CA LEU A 107 12.77 -2.20 -10.16
C LEU A 107 13.71 -3.41 -9.99
N VAL A 108 13.62 -4.10 -8.86
CA VAL A 108 14.43 -5.31 -8.64
C VAL A 108 14.04 -6.35 -9.69
N SER A 109 15.02 -6.78 -10.49
CA SER A 109 14.79 -7.76 -11.55
C SER A 109 14.80 -9.19 -10.99
N ASN A 110 14.25 -10.14 -11.75
CA ASN A 110 14.38 -11.57 -11.44
C ASN A 110 15.85 -11.99 -11.28
N ARG A 111 16.77 -11.44 -12.11
CA ARG A 111 18.21 -11.71 -11.98
C ARG A 111 18.78 -11.19 -10.67
N GLU A 112 18.41 -9.97 -10.29
CA GLU A 112 18.88 -9.37 -9.05
C GLU A 112 18.35 -10.14 -7.83
N PHE A 113 17.07 -10.54 -7.86
CA PHE A 113 16.48 -11.35 -6.80
C PHE A 113 17.06 -12.76 -6.73
N LEU A 114 17.51 -13.34 -7.84
CA LEU A 114 18.20 -14.63 -7.85
C LEU A 114 19.42 -14.62 -6.92
N ALA A 115 20.16 -13.50 -6.83
CA ALA A 115 21.31 -13.41 -5.93
C ALA A 115 20.92 -13.56 -4.45
N PHE A 116 19.72 -13.11 -4.05
CA PHE A 116 19.17 -13.35 -2.72
C PHE A 116 18.81 -14.82 -2.51
N VAL A 117 18.18 -15.45 -3.51
CA VAL A 117 17.84 -16.89 -3.48
C VAL A 117 19.11 -17.74 -3.36
N ASP A 118 20.09 -17.51 -4.22
CA ASP A 118 21.35 -18.26 -4.27
C ASP A 118 22.21 -18.05 -3.01
N ALA A 119 22.11 -16.90 -2.36
CA ALA A 119 22.74 -16.63 -1.07
C ALA A 119 22.04 -17.30 0.12
N GLY A 120 21.00 -18.10 -0.11
CA GLY A 120 20.24 -18.79 0.93
C GLY A 120 19.22 -17.89 1.64
N GLY A 121 18.72 -16.83 0.98
CA GLY A 121 17.81 -15.86 1.57
C GLY A 121 16.53 -16.46 2.18
N TYR A 122 15.96 -17.49 1.55
CA TYR A 122 14.83 -18.24 2.11
C TYR A 122 15.24 -19.21 3.23
N ALA A 123 16.49 -19.67 3.26
CA ALA A 123 16.99 -20.56 4.31
C ALA A 123 17.44 -19.81 5.58
N ASP A 124 17.84 -18.55 5.47
CA ASP A 124 18.28 -17.72 6.60
C ASP A 124 17.10 -17.03 7.30
N ASP A 125 16.62 -17.64 8.39
CA ASP A 125 15.55 -17.10 9.24
C ASP A 125 15.84 -15.69 9.78
N SER A 126 17.11 -15.27 9.92
CA SER A 126 17.47 -13.95 10.46
C SER A 126 17.17 -12.77 9.51
N LEU A 127 16.80 -13.07 8.26
CA LEU A 127 16.36 -12.08 7.28
C LEU A 127 14.85 -11.81 7.34
N TRP A 128 14.12 -12.58 8.14
CA TRP A 128 12.66 -12.51 8.22
C TRP A 128 12.25 -11.97 9.58
N ASP A 129 11.27 -11.08 9.61
CA ASP A 129 10.60 -10.71 10.86
C ASP A 129 9.63 -11.83 11.28
N GLU A 130 8.96 -11.67 12.41
CA GLU A 130 8.04 -12.68 12.93
C GLU A 130 6.92 -13.03 11.94
N GLU A 131 6.30 -12.02 11.32
CA GLU A 131 5.24 -12.23 10.31
C GLU A 131 5.78 -12.95 9.07
N GLY A 132 6.90 -12.47 8.53
CA GLY A 132 7.60 -13.07 7.39
C GLY A 132 8.00 -14.52 7.64
N LEU A 133 8.49 -14.82 8.85
CA LEU A 133 8.89 -16.16 9.24
C LEU A 133 7.68 -17.08 9.41
N GLY A 134 6.58 -16.57 9.97
CA GLY A 134 5.30 -17.27 10.06
C GLY A 134 4.76 -17.65 8.68
N TRP A 135 4.73 -16.68 7.75
CA TRP A 135 4.34 -16.92 6.37
C TRP A 135 5.25 -17.93 5.67
N LYS A 136 6.57 -17.74 5.74
CA LYS A 136 7.54 -18.62 5.06
C LYS A 136 7.39 -20.07 5.51
N ARG A 137 7.20 -20.31 6.83
CA ARG A 137 6.97 -21.65 7.38
C ARG A 137 5.64 -22.25 6.95
N TYR A 138 4.58 -21.44 6.93
CA TYR A 138 3.25 -21.87 6.48
C TYR A 138 3.25 -22.23 4.99
N ALA A 139 3.76 -21.33 4.15
CA ALA A 139 3.82 -21.50 2.69
C ALA A 139 4.90 -22.50 2.25
N ARG A 140 5.86 -22.82 3.12
CA ARG A 140 7.08 -23.59 2.81
C ARG A 140 7.82 -22.98 1.62
N ALA A 141 7.93 -21.66 1.62
CA ALA A 141 8.50 -20.91 0.50
C ALA A 141 10.03 -21.08 0.46
N GLU A 142 10.55 -21.43 -0.72
CA GLU A 142 11.99 -21.56 -0.99
C GLU A 142 12.48 -20.60 -2.08
N TYR A 143 11.56 -20.00 -2.82
CA TYR A 143 11.76 -19.09 -3.96
C TYR A 143 10.44 -18.34 -4.24
N PRO A 144 10.45 -17.29 -5.09
CA PRO A 144 9.23 -16.56 -5.43
C PRO A 144 8.13 -17.46 -6.00
N THR A 145 6.87 -17.19 -5.62
CA THR A 145 5.73 -18.10 -5.89
C THR A 145 5.52 -18.43 -7.38
N PHE A 146 5.86 -17.52 -8.28
CA PHE A 146 5.66 -17.70 -9.72
C PHE A 146 6.90 -18.17 -10.48
N TRP A 147 7.98 -18.50 -9.76
CA TRP A 147 9.12 -19.18 -10.34
C TRP A 147 8.85 -20.69 -10.36
N VAL A 148 9.01 -21.29 -11.54
CA VAL A 148 8.74 -22.72 -11.75
C VAL A 148 10.08 -23.42 -12.01
N PRO A 149 10.53 -24.33 -11.13
CA PRO A 149 11.72 -25.13 -11.38
C PRO A 149 11.55 -25.96 -12.66
N ASP A 150 12.59 -26.03 -13.48
CA ASP A 150 12.64 -26.82 -14.71
C ASP A 150 13.99 -27.54 -14.83
N ALA A 151 14.08 -28.55 -15.71
CA ALA A 151 15.29 -29.36 -15.88
C ALA A 151 16.55 -28.55 -16.22
N THR A 152 16.39 -27.36 -16.81
CA THR A 152 17.46 -26.45 -17.24
C THR A 152 17.61 -25.21 -16.34
N GLY A 153 16.87 -25.13 -15.22
CA GLY A 153 16.90 -23.99 -14.30
C GLY A 153 15.49 -23.55 -13.92
N TRP A 154 15.05 -22.42 -14.48
CA TRP A 154 13.79 -21.77 -14.11
C TRP A 154 12.92 -21.44 -15.33
N LYS A 155 11.61 -21.49 -15.12
CA LYS A 155 10.57 -20.87 -15.93
C LYS A 155 9.84 -19.81 -15.12
N LEU A 156 9.16 -18.90 -15.82
CA LEU A 156 8.30 -17.91 -15.20
C LEU A 156 6.84 -18.25 -15.50
N ARG A 157 6.02 -18.37 -14.46
CA ARG A 157 4.56 -18.49 -14.56
C ARG A 157 3.97 -17.10 -14.85
N LEU A 158 3.42 -16.91 -16.04
CA LEU A 158 2.60 -15.75 -16.42
C LEU A 158 1.12 -16.04 -16.18
N MET A 159 0.22 -15.12 -16.53
CA MET A 159 -1.23 -15.33 -16.32
C MET A 159 -1.74 -16.62 -17.00
N THR A 160 -1.44 -16.82 -18.28
CA THR A 160 -2.02 -17.90 -19.10
C THR A 160 -1.02 -18.92 -19.63
N GLU A 161 0.26 -18.78 -19.31
CA GLU A 161 1.33 -19.65 -19.81
C GLU A 161 2.52 -19.73 -18.84
N GLU A 162 3.44 -20.63 -19.14
CA GLU A 162 4.79 -20.66 -18.57
C GLU A 162 5.78 -20.36 -19.69
N VAL A 163 6.69 -19.43 -19.45
CA VAL A 163 7.72 -19.01 -20.41
C VAL A 163 9.12 -19.32 -19.88
N PRO A 164 10.16 -19.39 -20.74
CA PRO A 164 11.53 -19.35 -20.28
C PRO A 164 11.75 -18.17 -19.33
N MET A 165 12.58 -18.34 -18.31
CA MET A 165 12.78 -17.30 -17.30
C MET A 165 13.21 -15.96 -17.93
N ALA A 166 12.40 -14.92 -17.69
CA ALA A 166 12.68 -13.56 -18.11
C ALA A 166 13.46 -12.83 -17.01
N TRP A 167 14.79 -12.97 -17.06
CA TRP A 167 15.69 -12.53 -15.99
C TRP A 167 15.75 -11.00 -15.81
N ASP A 168 15.47 -10.25 -16.87
CA ASP A 168 15.47 -8.79 -16.92
C ASP A 168 14.11 -8.16 -16.61
N TRP A 169 13.07 -8.96 -16.36
CA TRP A 169 11.76 -8.50 -15.91
C TRP A 169 11.76 -8.24 -14.40
N PRO A 170 10.86 -7.41 -13.87
CA PRO A 170 10.75 -7.22 -12.43
C PRO A 170 10.43 -8.55 -11.73
N VAL A 171 11.04 -8.76 -10.57
CA VAL A 171 10.60 -9.84 -9.68
C VAL A 171 9.24 -9.48 -9.09
N GLU A 172 8.37 -10.47 -9.01
CA GLU A 172 7.06 -10.34 -8.37
C GLU A 172 7.05 -11.13 -7.07
N THR A 173 6.78 -10.43 -5.97
CA THR A 173 6.88 -10.94 -4.61
C THR A 173 5.77 -10.39 -3.74
N ASN A 174 5.50 -11.05 -2.62
CA ASN A 174 4.75 -10.38 -1.55
C ASN A 174 5.67 -9.37 -0.80
N CYS A 175 5.09 -8.61 0.13
CA CYS A 175 5.82 -7.58 0.89
C CYS A 175 6.88 -8.19 1.82
N LEU A 176 6.60 -9.38 2.39
CA LEU A 176 7.47 -10.05 3.36
C LEU A 176 8.78 -10.51 2.69
N GLU A 177 8.69 -11.06 1.48
CA GLU A 177 9.83 -11.42 0.63
C GLU A 177 10.64 -10.18 0.23
N ALA A 178 9.97 -9.10 -0.18
CA ALA A 178 10.62 -7.84 -0.56
C ALA A 178 11.42 -7.22 0.61
N ARG A 179 10.86 -7.25 1.83
CA ARG A 179 11.56 -6.84 3.06
C ARG A 179 12.75 -7.73 3.38
N ALA A 180 12.60 -9.05 3.26
CA ALA A 180 13.69 -10.01 3.49
C ALA A 180 14.85 -9.78 2.53
N PHE A 181 14.56 -9.54 1.25
CA PHE A 181 15.56 -9.13 0.27
C PHE A 181 16.27 -7.83 0.68
N CYS A 182 15.53 -6.81 1.11
CA CYS A 182 16.15 -5.54 1.52
C CYS A 182 17.10 -5.73 2.72
N ARG A 183 16.70 -6.53 3.72
CA ARG A 183 17.57 -6.86 4.88
C ARG A 183 18.82 -7.62 4.46
N TRP A 184 18.69 -8.56 3.53
CA TRP A 184 19.85 -9.26 2.95
C TRP A 184 20.78 -8.29 2.23
N LYS A 185 20.21 -7.43 1.38
CA LYS A 185 20.98 -6.46 0.60
C LYS A 185 21.67 -5.45 1.52
N ALA A 186 21.02 -5.03 2.61
CA ALA A 186 21.63 -4.20 3.64
C ALA A 186 22.84 -4.89 4.29
N ARG A 187 22.70 -6.17 4.67
CA ARG A 187 23.81 -6.97 5.22
C ARG A 187 24.95 -7.14 4.23
N ALA A 188 24.65 -7.45 2.97
CA ALA A 188 25.63 -7.73 1.94
C ALA A 188 26.39 -6.47 1.48
N SER A 189 25.71 -5.32 1.41
CA SER A 189 26.31 -4.06 0.96
C SER A 189 26.86 -3.19 2.10
N GLY A 190 26.43 -3.41 3.33
CA GLY A 190 26.71 -2.51 4.46
C GLY A 190 25.94 -1.19 4.41
N LEU A 191 25.00 -1.03 3.49
CA LEU A 191 24.17 0.17 3.33
C LEU A 191 22.79 -0.01 4.00
N PRO A 192 22.13 1.07 4.43
CA PRO A 192 20.80 1.01 5.03
C PRO A 192 19.70 0.83 3.97
N VAL A 193 19.56 -0.41 3.48
CA VAL A 193 18.60 -0.77 2.40
C VAL A 193 17.24 -1.14 2.98
N ARG A 194 16.17 -0.52 2.46
CA ARG A 194 14.76 -0.85 2.80
C ARG A 194 13.81 -0.56 1.64
N LEU A 195 12.54 -0.93 1.78
CA LEU A 195 11.49 -0.46 0.88
C LEU A 195 11.25 1.05 1.09
N PRO A 196 10.76 1.79 0.08
CA PRO A 196 10.38 3.18 0.24
C PRO A 196 9.15 3.30 1.15
N SER A 197 9.02 4.41 1.86
CA SER A 197 7.72 4.87 2.38
C SER A 197 6.83 5.39 1.24
N GLU A 198 5.54 5.55 1.49
CA GLU A 198 4.63 6.23 0.54
C GLU A 198 5.15 7.63 0.19
N ASP A 199 5.64 8.38 1.18
CA ASP A 199 6.20 9.72 0.99
C ASP A 199 7.45 9.70 0.09
N GLU A 200 8.36 8.75 0.29
CA GLU A 200 9.53 8.59 -0.57
C GLU A 200 9.14 8.17 -1.99
N TRP A 201 8.12 7.33 -2.15
CA TRP A 201 7.60 7.00 -3.48
C TRP A 201 7.07 8.25 -4.21
N HIS A 202 6.33 9.12 -3.52
CA HIS A 202 5.90 10.39 -4.10
C HIS A 202 7.08 11.31 -4.45
N ARG A 203 8.17 11.29 -3.67
CA ARG A 203 9.41 11.99 -4.05
C ARG A 203 10.08 11.40 -5.30
N LEU A 204 10.02 10.08 -5.50
CA LEU A 204 10.47 9.44 -6.74
C LEU A 204 9.63 9.90 -7.94
N TYR A 205 8.30 9.92 -7.77
CA TYR A 205 7.36 10.40 -8.78
C TYR A 205 7.62 11.85 -9.20
N ASP A 206 7.82 12.75 -8.22
CA ASP A 206 8.18 14.14 -8.47
C ASP A 206 9.53 14.28 -9.18
N HIS A 207 10.55 13.56 -8.70
CA HIS A 207 11.90 13.60 -9.27
C HIS A 207 11.94 13.09 -10.71
N ALA A 208 11.11 12.10 -11.02
CA ALA A 208 10.94 11.56 -12.37
C ALA A 208 10.22 12.52 -13.33
N GLY A 209 9.74 13.67 -12.84
CA GLY A 209 9.06 14.68 -13.65
C GLY A 209 7.61 14.32 -14.00
N LEU A 210 7.00 13.40 -13.26
CA LEU A 210 5.65 12.91 -13.53
C LEU A 210 4.55 13.81 -12.94
N GLY A 211 4.87 14.70 -11.98
CA GLY A 211 3.91 15.60 -11.30
C GLY A 211 3.40 16.82 -12.09
N GLY A 212 3.33 16.74 -13.43
CA GLY A 212 2.88 17.84 -14.29
C GLY A 212 1.36 17.88 -14.55
N ALA A 213 0.86 18.96 -15.16
CA ALA A 213 -0.55 19.18 -15.51
C ALA A 213 -1.14 18.18 -16.55
N GLN A 214 -0.33 17.23 -17.02
CA GLN A 214 -0.82 16.03 -17.68
C GLN A 214 -1.22 15.06 -16.58
N LEU A 215 -2.50 15.12 -16.23
CA LEU A 215 -3.20 14.04 -15.55
C LEU A 215 -2.67 12.68 -16.05
N ASP A 216 -2.33 11.80 -15.11
CA ASP A 216 -1.97 10.40 -15.33
C ASP A 216 -2.67 9.85 -16.59
N VAL A 217 -1.87 9.52 -17.61
CA VAL A 217 -2.23 8.98 -18.93
C VAL A 217 -3.28 9.80 -19.73
N ALA A 218 -2.86 10.28 -20.90
CA ALA A 218 -3.78 10.92 -21.84
C ALA A 218 -4.88 9.93 -22.26
N HIS A 219 -6.15 10.35 -22.23
CA HIS A 219 -7.29 9.46 -22.52
C HIS A 219 -7.29 8.93 -23.97
N ASP A 220 -6.49 9.54 -24.85
CA ASP A 220 -6.43 9.30 -26.29
C ASP A 220 -5.08 8.72 -26.75
N ALA A 221 -4.18 8.36 -25.83
CA ALA A 221 -2.90 7.75 -26.17
C ALA A 221 -2.47 6.69 -25.15
N PRO A 222 -1.71 5.67 -25.58
CA PRO A 222 -1.10 4.72 -24.66
C PRO A 222 -0.26 5.41 -23.59
N ALA A 223 -0.26 4.85 -22.39
CA ALA A 223 0.61 5.29 -21.30
C ALA A 223 2.09 5.19 -21.69
N SER A 224 2.89 6.17 -21.28
CA SER A 224 4.36 6.12 -21.37
C SER A 224 4.99 5.17 -20.34
N ALA A 225 4.22 4.19 -19.87
CA ALA A 225 4.55 3.19 -18.87
C ALA A 225 3.75 1.91 -19.17
N ASN A 226 4.16 0.78 -18.60
CA ASN A 226 3.40 -0.47 -18.73
C ASN A 226 2.18 -0.44 -17.79
N LEU A 227 1.08 0.16 -18.24
CA LEU A 227 -0.20 0.32 -17.55
C LEU A 227 -1.35 -0.01 -18.52
N HIS A 228 -2.57 -0.09 -18.01
CA HIS A 228 -3.82 -0.09 -18.81
C HIS A 228 -3.99 -1.24 -19.81
N LEU A 229 -3.13 -2.26 -19.79
CA LEU A 229 -3.01 -3.25 -20.87
C LEU A 229 -2.60 -2.64 -22.22
N ASP A 230 -1.98 -1.46 -22.23
CA ASP A 230 -1.60 -0.74 -23.45
C ASP A 230 -0.49 -1.45 -24.25
N HIS A 231 0.27 -2.34 -23.60
CA HIS A 231 1.45 -3.00 -24.19
C HIS A 231 1.27 -4.52 -24.26
N GLY A 232 1.36 -5.21 -23.13
CA GLY A 232 1.21 -6.66 -23.06
C GLY A 232 0.51 -7.10 -21.77
N ALA A 233 -0.06 -8.30 -21.79
CA ALA A 233 -0.71 -8.91 -20.64
C ALA A 233 0.30 -9.53 -19.65
N SER A 234 1.36 -8.78 -19.34
CA SER A 234 2.44 -9.16 -18.41
C SER A 234 3.33 -7.96 -18.10
N SER A 235 4.22 -8.15 -17.12
CA SER A 235 5.42 -7.32 -17.00
C SER A 235 6.29 -7.38 -18.26
N CYS A 236 7.27 -6.48 -18.33
CA CYS A 236 8.27 -6.39 -19.40
C CYS A 236 9.67 -6.10 -18.79
N PRO A 237 10.74 -6.03 -19.60
CA PRO A 237 12.08 -5.68 -19.08
C PRO A 237 12.07 -4.39 -18.26
N VAL A 238 12.77 -4.38 -17.13
CA VAL A 238 12.84 -3.22 -16.20
C VAL A 238 13.50 -1.99 -16.82
N SER A 239 14.13 -2.15 -17.98
CA SER A 239 14.81 -1.08 -18.72
C SER A 239 13.97 -0.49 -19.86
N THR A 240 12.68 -0.85 -19.98
CA THR A 240 11.84 -0.40 -21.10
C THR A 240 11.31 1.03 -20.91
N PHE A 241 10.73 1.36 -19.75
CA PHE A 241 10.06 2.66 -19.55
C PHE A 241 10.88 3.58 -18.66
N ALA A 242 11.61 4.51 -19.29
CA ALA A 242 12.39 5.53 -18.61
C ALA A 242 11.50 6.70 -18.14
N HIS A 243 11.69 7.09 -16.88
CA HIS A 243 11.08 8.26 -16.23
C HIS A 243 12.19 9.13 -15.62
N GLY A 244 12.86 9.90 -16.48
CA GLY A 244 14.09 10.61 -16.12
C GLY A 244 15.26 9.65 -15.93
N GLU A 245 15.93 9.71 -14.78
CA GLU A 245 17.03 8.79 -14.42
C GLU A 245 16.56 7.43 -13.89
N LEU A 246 15.27 7.33 -13.53
CA LEU A 246 14.62 6.13 -13.01
C LEU A 246 13.86 5.42 -14.14
N PHE A 247 13.51 4.15 -13.93
CA PHE A 247 12.67 3.37 -14.83
C PHE A 247 11.50 2.79 -14.06
N ASP A 248 10.32 2.64 -14.67
CA ASP A 248 9.14 2.04 -14.04
C ASP A 248 8.82 2.67 -12.65
N VAL A 249 8.80 4.00 -12.57
CA VAL A 249 8.31 4.71 -11.37
C VAL A 249 6.79 4.48 -11.22
N VAL A 250 6.10 4.41 -12.36
CA VAL A 250 4.73 3.90 -12.50
C VAL A 250 4.71 2.74 -13.50
N GLY A 251 3.73 1.85 -13.37
CA GLY A 251 3.53 0.71 -14.24
C GLY A 251 4.51 -0.45 -14.03
N ASN A 252 4.36 -1.44 -14.91
CA ASN A 252 5.02 -2.74 -14.91
C ASN A 252 4.53 -3.61 -13.75
N VAL A 253 4.86 -3.26 -12.52
CA VAL A 253 4.32 -3.89 -11.30
C VAL A 253 4.05 -2.84 -10.24
N TRP A 254 3.06 -3.11 -9.41
CA TRP A 254 2.89 -2.39 -8.14
C TRP A 254 4.18 -2.43 -7.32
N GLN A 255 4.50 -1.34 -6.63
CA GLN A 255 5.68 -1.26 -5.77
C GLN A 255 5.27 -1.27 -4.30
N TRP A 256 5.76 -2.27 -3.55
CA TRP A 256 5.57 -2.33 -2.10
C TRP A 256 6.24 -1.16 -1.38
N CYS A 257 5.51 -0.52 -0.47
CA CYS A 257 6.03 0.48 0.46
C CYS A 257 6.10 -0.06 1.90
N GLU A 258 6.96 0.52 2.74
CA GLU A 258 7.01 0.23 4.19
C GLU A 258 5.77 0.75 4.93
N THR A 259 5.15 1.79 4.39
CA THR A 259 4.02 2.48 5.00
C THR A 259 2.79 1.57 5.06
N PRO A 260 2.26 1.24 6.25
CA PRO A 260 0.94 0.63 6.37
C PRO A 260 -0.12 1.63 5.89
N THR A 261 -1.27 1.13 5.46
CA THR A 261 -2.38 2.04 5.13
C THR A 261 -2.94 2.70 6.39
N TYR A 262 -3.29 3.98 6.29
CA TYR A 262 -3.75 4.79 7.41
C TYR A 262 -4.64 5.94 6.91
N PRO A 263 -5.58 6.43 7.74
CA PRO A 263 -6.40 7.58 7.40
C PRO A 263 -5.57 8.86 7.43
N PHE A 264 -5.68 9.70 6.39
CA PHE A 264 -5.13 11.06 6.44
C PHE A 264 -5.87 11.93 7.46
N ASP A 265 -5.27 13.06 7.84
CA ASP A 265 -5.93 14.04 8.69
C ASP A 265 -7.17 14.57 7.97
N GLY A 266 -8.35 14.47 8.60
CA GLY A 266 -9.61 14.83 7.96
C GLY A 266 -10.17 13.78 7.01
N PHE A 267 -9.67 12.53 7.05
CA PHE A 267 -10.31 11.39 6.40
C PHE A 267 -11.77 11.26 6.83
N GLU A 268 -12.66 11.02 5.86
CA GLU A 268 -14.06 10.74 6.07
C GLU A 268 -14.43 9.50 5.27
N VAL A 269 -15.17 8.57 5.87
CA VAL A 269 -15.67 7.38 5.17
C VAL A 269 -16.76 7.79 4.18
N HIS A 270 -16.69 7.26 2.96
CA HIS A 270 -17.74 7.52 1.99
C HIS A 270 -19.03 6.74 2.35
N PRO A 271 -20.21 7.39 2.48
CA PRO A 271 -21.41 6.76 3.04
C PRO A 271 -22.04 5.68 2.14
N ILE A 272 -21.64 5.59 0.88
CA ILE A 272 -22.16 4.59 -0.07
C ILE A 272 -21.38 3.27 -0.01
N TYR A 273 -20.13 3.29 0.45
CA TYR A 273 -19.27 2.11 0.53
C TYR A 273 -18.36 2.24 1.76
N ASP A 274 -18.95 1.99 2.93
CA ASP A 274 -18.39 2.36 4.24
C ASP A 274 -17.37 1.35 4.81
N ASP A 275 -17.24 0.19 4.17
CA ASP A 275 -16.33 -0.89 4.52
C ASP A 275 -15.22 -1.13 3.49
N PHE A 276 -15.06 -0.26 2.48
CA PHE A 276 -13.99 -0.39 1.48
C PHE A 276 -12.59 -0.22 2.10
N THR A 277 -12.35 0.92 2.76
CA THR A 277 -11.02 1.27 3.28
C THR A 277 -10.86 0.92 4.75
N THR A 278 -11.86 1.23 5.58
CA THR A 278 -11.71 1.19 7.05
C THR A 278 -11.21 -0.15 7.61
N PRO A 279 -11.57 -1.33 7.07
CA PRO A 279 -11.03 -2.60 7.56
C PRO A 279 -9.54 -2.82 7.26
N THR A 280 -8.94 -1.99 6.40
CA THR A 280 -7.52 -2.08 6.03
C THR A 280 -6.62 -1.27 6.96
N PHE A 281 -7.16 -0.30 7.71
CA PHE A 281 -6.45 0.45 8.74
C PHE A 281 -6.25 -0.41 9.99
N ASP A 282 -5.37 -1.41 9.88
CA ASP A 282 -5.16 -2.44 10.90
C ASP A 282 -3.68 -2.80 11.14
N ASP A 283 -2.77 -1.96 10.64
CA ASP A 283 -1.31 -2.13 10.63
C ASP A 283 -0.84 -3.50 10.08
N ARG A 284 -1.66 -4.14 9.24
CA ARG A 284 -1.34 -5.42 8.59
C ARG A 284 -1.50 -5.36 7.07
N HIS A 285 -2.01 -4.25 6.54
CA HIS A 285 -2.00 -3.93 5.11
C HIS A 285 -0.95 -2.88 4.82
N ASN A 286 -0.13 -3.14 3.81
CA ASN A 286 0.88 -2.18 3.35
C ASN A 286 0.47 -1.55 2.03
N ILE A 287 0.76 -0.26 1.90
CA ILE A 287 0.49 0.49 0.69
C ILE A 287 1.35 -0.05 -0.45
N ILE A 288 0.74 -0.14 -1.62
CA ILE A 288 1.41 -0.34 -2.91
C ILE A 288 1.15 0.87 -3.79
N LYS A 289 2.16 1.28 -4.57
CA LYS A 289 2.08 2.46 -5.43
C LYS A 289 2.48 2.17 -6.88
N GLY A 290 1.97 2.99 -7.79
CA GLY A 290 2.41 3.08 -9.19
C GLY A 290 1.63 2.25 -10.21
N GLY A 291 0.74 1.34 -9.81
CA GLY A 291 0.02 0.46 -10.73
C GLY A 291 0.90 -0.64 -11.35
N SER A 292 0.27 -1.71 -11.82
CA SER A 292 0.86 -2.77 -12.62
C SER A 292 0.42 -2.68 -14.09
N TRP A 293 0.96 -3.56 -14.94
CA TRP A 293 0.62 -3.67 -16.36
C TRP A 293 -0.89 -3.77 -16.66
N ILE A 294 -1.71 -4.26 -15.72
CA ILE A 294 -3.16 -4.39 -15.88
C ILE A 294 -3.95 -3.31 -15.15
N SER A 295 -3.33 -2.57 -14.22
CA SER A 295 -4.00 -1.51 -13.47
C SER A 295 -4.61 -0.48 -14.41
N CYS A 296 -5.90 -0.22 -14.24
CA CYS A 296 -6.69 0.68 -15.08
C CYS A 296 -7.36 1.75 -14.23
N GLY A 297 -7.68 2.91 -14.81
CA GLY A 297 -8.53 3.88 -14.13
C GLY A 297 -7.86 4.47 -12.90
N ASN A 298 -8.56 4.41 -11.76
CA ASN A 298 -8.01 4.87 -10.50
C ASN A 298 -6.72 4.10 -10.12
N GLU A 299 -6.63 2.79 -10.33
CA GLU A 299 -5.44 1.99 -9.98
C GLU A 299 -4.13 2.49 -10.61
N ALA A 300 -4.21 3.15 -11.77
CA ALA A 300 -3.05 3.69 -12.48
C ALA A 300 -2.63 5.10 -12.02
N ARG A 301 -3.40 5.75 -11.14
CA ARG A 301 -3.16 7.13 -10.71
C ARG A 301 -2.09 7.19 -9.62
N HIS A 302 -1.29 8.24 -9.62
CA HIS A 302 -0.31 8.47 -8.55
C HIS A 302 -0.96 8.72 -7.18
N ALA A 303 -2.16 9.33 -7.17
CA ALA A 303 -2.90 9.64 -5.95
C ALA A 303 -3.47 8.40 -5.25
N SER A 304 -3.61 7.29 -5.99
CA SER A 304 -4.31 6.11 -5.49
C SER A 304 -3.58 5.42 -4.38
N ARG A 305 -4.33 5.00 -3.35
CA ARG A 305 -3.80 4.35 -2.16
C ARG A 305 -4.46 2.98 -2.02
N TYR A 306 -3.85 1.99 -2.66
CA TYR A 306 -4.22 0.60 -2.49
C TYR A 306 -3.33 -0.05 -1.46
N ALA A 307 -3.90 -0.97 -0.68
CA ALA A 307 -3.17 -1.68 0.34
C ALA A 307 -3.62 -3.13 0.42
N PHE A 308 -2.66 -4.02 0.63
CA PHE A 308 -2.90 -5.45 0.69
C PHE A 308 -2.20 -6.07 1.89
N ARG A 309 -2.73 -7.20 2.35
CA ARG A 309 -2.06 -8.07 3.33
C ARG A 309 -0.67 -8.40 2.80
N ARG A 310 0.35 -8.25 3.66
CA ARG A 310 1.76 -8.39 3.28
C ARG A 310 2.14 -9.74 2.66
N HIS A 311 1.37 -10.78 2.94
CA HIS A 311 1.57 -12.14 2.45
C HIS A 311 0.76 -12.48 1.19
N PHE A 312 -0.10 -11.58 0.70
CA PHE A 312 -0.85 -11.79 -0.53
C PHE A 312 0.00 -11.46 -1.75
N PHE A 313 -0.23 -12.22 -2.82
CA PHE A 313 0.34 -11.94 -4.12
C PHE A 313 -0.59 -11.02 -4.88
N GLN A 314 0.00 -10.00 -5.48
CA GLN A 314 -0.57 -9.14 -6.52
C GLN A 314 0.44 -9.11 -7.68
N HIS A 315 0.17 -8.38 -8.75
CA HIS A 315 1.22 -8.04 -9.73
C HIS A 315 2.15 -6.97 -9.14
N ALA A 316 2.83 -7.35 -8.06
CA ALA A 316 3.60 -6.47 -7.21
C ALA A 316 5.04 -6.97 -7.10
N GLY A 317 5.97 -6.03 -7.28
CA GLY A 317 7.38 -6.18 -6.99
C GLY A 317 7.81 -5.05 -6.08
N PHE A 318 9.06 -4.60 -6.23
CA PHE A 318 9.55 -3.51 -5.42
C PHE A 318 10.76 -2.81 -6.02
N ARG A 319 10.95 -1.58 -5.55
CA ARG A 319 12.19 -0.81 -5.61
C ARG A 319 12.72 -0.68 -4.19
N TYR A 320 14.03 -0.78 -4.00
CA TYR A 320 14.63 -0.46 -2.72
C TYR A 320 15.22 0.95 -2.72
N VAL A 321 15.29 1.54 -1.54
CA VAL A 321 15.97 2.81 -1.25
C VAL A 321 17.11 2.58 -0.27
N VAL A 322 18.05 3.52 -0.25
CA VAL A 322 19.17 3.58 0.70
C VAL A 322 19.08 4.87 1.49
N THR A 323 18.80 4.73 2.78
CA THR A 323 18.65 5.86 3.72
C THR A 323 18.62 5.38 5.16
N ASP A 324 19.28 6.11 6.05
CA ASP A 324 19.17 5.92 7.51
C ASP A 324 17.92 6.58 8.10
N THR A 325 17.09 7.21 7.28
CA THR A 325 15.84 7.83 7.74
C THR A 325 14.87 6.74 8.18
N PRO A 326 14.42 6.74 9.46
CA PRO A 326 13.48 5.76 9.96
C PRO A 326 12.13 5.91 9.26
N VAL A 327 11.44 4.78 9.06
CA VAL A 327 10.06 4.81 8.58
C VAL A 327 9.18 5.33 9.71
N LEU A 328 8.47 6.44 9.45
CA LEU A 328 7.46 6.97 10.37
C LEU A 328 6.12 6.33 10.00
N ASN A 329 5.73 5.30 10.75
CA ASN A 329 4.39 4.73 10.63
C ASN A 329 3.44 5.47 11.58
N PRO A 330 2.35 6.07 11.08
CA PRO A 330 1.32 6.63 11.94
C PRO A 330 0.70 5.50 12.75
N ALA A 331 1.03 5.44 14.04
CA ALA A 331 0.59 4.38 14.92
C ALA A 331 -0.88 4.59 15.27
N SER A 332 -1.73 3.62 14.93
CA SER A 332 -3.06 3.52 15.51
C SER A 332 -2.95 2.76 16.83
N THR A 333 -3.29 3.41 17.93
CA THR A 333 -2.90 2.98 19.28
C THR A 333 -3.91 2.01 19.93
N TYR A 334 -4.98 1.61 19.25
CA TYR A 334 -6.12 0.88 19.85
C TYR A 334 -6.71 -0.23 18.97
N GLU A 335 -5.89 -1.13 18.40
CA GLU A 335 -6.33 -2.01 17.30
C GLU A 335 -6.40 -3.52 17.57
N THR A 336 -6.33 -3.97 18.82
CA THR A 336 -6.61 -5.40 19.10
C THR A 336 -7.93 -5.54 19.85
N ASP A 337 -8.70 -6.59 19.55
CA ASP A 337 -9.90 -6.94 20.33
C ASP A 337 -9.60 -7.03 21.82
N THR A 338 -8.37 -7.47 22.17
CA THR A 338 -7.90 -7.50 23.55
C THR A 338 -7.73 -6.10 24.13
N LEU A 339 -7.06 -5.18 23.43
CA LEU A 339 -6.92 -3.78 23.86
C LEU A 339 -8.27 -3.07 23.94
N LEU A 340 -9.12 -3.23 22.92
CA LEU A 340 -10.48 -2.67 22.89
C LEU A 340 -11.31 -3.20 24.05
N SER A 341 -11.29 -4.52 24.29
CA SER A 341 -12.01 -5.13 25.42
C SER A 341 -11.45 -4.69 26.76
N GLN A 342 -10.12 -4.58 26.89
CA GLN A 342 -9.48 -4.10 28.12
C GLN A 342 -9.82 -2.65 28.42
N TYR A 343 -9.82 -1.76 27.42
CA TYR A 343 -10.22 -0.37 27.60
C TYR A 343 -11.72 -0.21 27.79
N ALA A 344 -12.55 -1.03 27.14
CA ALA A 344 -14.00 -1.06 27.40
C ALA A 344 -14.28 -1.53 28.83
N GLU A 345 -13.64 -2.61 29.30
CA GLU A 345 -13.78 -3.12 30.66
C GLU A 345 -13.25 -2.12 31.70
N PHE A 346 -12.08 -1.52 31.46
CA PHE A 346 -11.52 -0.51 32.36
C PHE A 346 -12.39 0.74 32.50
N HIS A 347 -13.07 1.14 31.41
CA HIS A 347 -13.89 2.35 31.40
C HIS A 347 -15.38 2.11 31.71
N TYR A 348 -15.92 0.95 31.40
CA TYR A 348 -17.35 0.69 31.51
C TYR A 348 -17.70 -0.50 32.42
N GLY A 349 -16.74 -1.34 32.76
CA GLY A 349 -16.89 -2.40 33.75
C GLY A 349 -17.08 -1.86 35.17
N ASP A 350 -17.60 -2.71 36.05
CA ASP A 350 -17.95 -2.33 37.43
C ASP A 350 -16.69 -2.17 38.30
N GLU A 351 -15.72 -3.06 38.18
CA GLU A 351 -14.48 -3.06 38.98
C GLU A 351 -13.30 -3.68 38.21
N VAL A 352 -12.16 -2.99 38.21
CA VAL A 352 -10.90 -3.49 37.65
C VAL A 352 -9.77 -3.25 38.66
N PHE A 353 -8.98 -4.29 38.95
CA PHE A 353 -7.89 -4.28 39.95
C PHE A 353 -8.30 -3.75 41.35
N GLY A 354 -9.53 -4.02 41.79
CA GLY A 354 -10.01 -3.56 43.10
C GLY A 354 -10.43 -2.09 43.15
N VAL A 355 -10.51 -1.42 41.99
CA VAL A 355 -11.02 -0.05 41.88
C VAL A 355 -12.38 -0.06 41.19
N PRO A 356 -13.46 0.36 41.89
CA PRO A 356 -14.76 0.58 41.26
C PRO A 356 -14.62 1.59 40.13
N ASN A 357 -15.13 1.25 38.94
CA ASN A 357 -15.03 1.97 37.67
C ASN A 357 -14.13 3.23 37.73
N PHE A 358 -12.85 3.04 37.42
CA PHE A 358 -11.81 4.04 37.70
C PHE A 358 -12.10 5.41 37.06
N PRO A 359 -12.53 5.52 35.78
CA PRO A 359 -12.85 6.82 35.18
C PRO A 359 -14.05 7.51 35.83
N LYS A 360 -15.08 6.76 36.24
CA LYS A 360 -16.20 7.31 37.00
C LYS A 360 -15.73 7.81 38.37
N ALA A 361 -14.92 7.02 39.08
CA ALA A 361 -14.41 7.42 40.40
C ALA A 361 -13.61 8.73 40.32
N LEU A 362 -12.77 8.88 39.29
CA LEU A 362 -12.06 10.13 39.03
C LEU A 362 -13.00 11.31 38.73
N ALA A 363 -14.02 11.09 37.89
CA ALA A 363 -15.02 12.12 37.59
C ALA A 363 -15.79 12.55 38.85
N ASP A 364 -16.21 11.60 39.70
CA ASP A 364 -16.89 11.88 40.97
C ASP A 364 -16.00 12.70 41.92
N ILE A 365 -14.71 12.36 42.03
CA ILE A 365 -13.74 13.11 42.84
C ILE A 365 -13.58 14.54 42.29
N ALA A 366 -13.46 14.70 40.97
CA ALA A 366 -13.35 16.01 40.35
C ALA A 366 -14.61 16.87 40.57
N ILE A 367 -15.79 16.27 40.44
CA ILE A 367 -17.08 16.92 40.71
C ILE A 367 -17.17 17.34 42.19
N ASP A 368 -16.83 16.46 43.13
CA ASP A 368 -16.85 16.79 44.57
C ASP A 368 -15.85 17.92 44.90
N ALA A 369 -14.64 17.83 44.36
CA ALA A 369 -13.63 18.87 44.53
C ALA A 369 -14.13 20.23 44.00
N HIS A 370 -14.78 20.26 42.83
CA HIS A 370 -15.36 21.49 42.29
C HIS A 370 -16.52 22.01 43.15
N ARG A 371 -17.36 21.14 43.70
CA ARG A 371 -18.42 21.56 44.66
C ARG A 371 -17.85 22.20 45.91
N ARG A 372 -16.72 21.67 46.40
CA ARG A 372 -16.11 22.12 47.67
C ARG A 372 -15.21 23.34 47.51
N LEU A 373 -14.47 23.42 46.40
CA LEU A 373 -13.38 24.38 46.20
C LEU A 373 -13.62 25.34 45.02
N GLY A 374 -14.58 25.02 44.15
CA GLY A 374 -14.88 25.80 42.96
C GLY A 374 -15.83 26.97 43.25
N ASN A 375 -16.25 27.64 42.17
CA ASN A 375 -17.20 28.74 42.22
C ASN A 375 -18.68 28.28 42.24
N GLY A 376 -18.92 26.97 42.36
CA GLY A 376 -20.25 26.36 42.36
C GLY A 376 -20.97 26.34 41.01
N ARG A 377 -20.34 26.80 39.92
CA ARG A 377 -20.94 26.82 38.57
C ARG A 377 -20.37 25.69 37.72
N PHE A 378 -21.25 24.84 37.18
CA PHE A 378 -20.89 23.78 36.23
C PHE A 378 -21.20 24.28 34.82
N GLU A 379 -20.17 24.68 34.06
CA GLU A 379 -20.33 25.20 32.70
C GLU A 379 -19.60 24.33 31.67
N ARG A 380 -18.31 24.09 31.86
CA ARG A 380 -17.48 23.32 30.92
C ARG A 380 -16.46 22.48 31.69
N ALA A 381 -16.25 21.25 31.22
CA ALA A 381 -15.18 20.37 31.68
C ALA A 381 -14.36 19.91 30.46
N LEU A 382 -13.05 19.78 30.64
CA LEU A 382 -12.13 19.28 29.61
C LEU A 382 -11.47 18.00 30.16
N ASP A 383 -11.69 16.90 29.46
CA ASP A 383 -11.10 15.60 29.74
C ASP A 383 -9.92 15.37 28.79
N LEU A 384 -8.69 15.56 29.31
CA LEU A 384 -7.46 15.32 28.56
C LEU A 384 -7.04 13.85 28.74
N GLY A 385 -7.23 13.04 27.70
CA GLY A 385 -6.96 11.60 27.74
C GLY A 385 -8.24 10.75 27.84
N CYS A 386 -9.31 11.17 27.16
CA CYS A 386 -10.65 10.60 27.26
C CYS A 386 -10.74 9.10 26.94
N ALA A 387 -9.76 8.52 26.22
CA ALA A 387 -9.76 7.14 25.74
C ALA A 387 -11.14 6.74 25.19
N THR A 388 -11.91 5.88 25.86
CA THR A 388 -13.25 5.45 25.41
C THR A 388 -14.41 6.34 25.90
N GLY A 389 -14.12 7.45 26.57
CA GLY A 389 -15.05 8.55 26.84
C GLY A 389 -15.85 8.49 28.15
N ARG A 390 -15.63 7.49 29.04
CA ARG A 390 -16.44 7.37 30.27
C ARG A 390 -16.38 8.61 31.18
N ALA A 391 -15.19 9.14 31.46
CA ALA A 391 -15.05 10.30 32.36
C ALA A 391 -15.77 11.54 31.79
N SER A 392 -15.61 11.80 30.49
CA SER A 392 -16.37 12.82 29.76
C SER A 392 -17.89 12.67 29.93
N PHE A 393 -18.42 11.45 29.85
CA PHE A 393 -19.84 11.20 30.05
C PHE A 393 -20.30 11.53 31.48
N GLU A 394 -19.55 11.10 32.50
CA GLU A 394 -19.90 11.37 33.91
C GLU A 394 -19.77 12.86 34.26
N LEU A 395 -18.80 13.57 33.67
CA LEU A 395 -18.63 15.02 33.84
C LEU A 395 -19.72 15.86 33.16
N ALA A 396 -20.40 15.28 32.16
CA ALA A 396 -21.48 15.94 31.41
C ALA A 396 -22.87 15.79 32.06
N ARG A 397 -23.00 14.96 33.10
CA ARG A 397 -24.24 14.78 33.87
C ARG A 397 -24.44 15.90 34.88
#